data_AF-A0A951GHL9-F1
#
_entry.id   AF-A0A951GHL9-F1
#
_cell.length_a   1.000
_cell.length_b   1.000
_cell.length_c   1.000
_cell.angle_alpha   90.00
_cell.angle_beta   90.00
_cell.angle_gamma   90.00
#
_symmetry.space_group_name_H-M   'P 1'
#
loop_
_entity.id
_entity.type
_entity.pdbx_description
1 polymer ?
#
loop_
_entity_poly.entity_id
_entity_poly.type
_entity_poly.pdbx_seq_one_letter_code
_entity_poly.pdbx_strand_id
1 'polypeptide(L)'
;MSVRCVRAPAGPFLTRRAIERKAFTAREQFASRGDKAVRAQSMRGRMAMLGLYVRQGSPWLADLRSELLSFPAGLHDDQVDALRLVGQLLDRINAGRQPQPPELARHEAYRPASEVMPDDDWKTL
;
A
#
# COMPACT_ATOMS: atom_id res chain seq x y z
N MET A 1 -0.34 -5.14 -5.99
CA MET A 1 -0.94 -4.00 -5.26
C MET A 1 -2.39 -3.86 -5.70
N SER A 2 -3.34 -3.87 -4.76
CA SER A 2 -4.78 -3.73 -5.01
C SER A 2 -5.16 -2.25 -4.88
N VAL A 3 -5.82 -1.69 -5.89
CA VAL A 3 -6.31 -0.30 -5.90
C VAL A 3 -7.74 -0.28 -5.40
N ARG A 4 -7.97 0.31 -4.23
CA ARG A 4 -9.32 0.40 -3.67
C ARG A 4 -10.11 1.58 -4.24
N CYS A 5 -11.37 1.35 -4.59
CA CYS A 5 -12.28 2.36 -5.13
C CYS A 5 -13.55 2.48 -4.30
N VAL A 6 -14.13 3.68 -4.26
CA VAL A 6 -15.46 3.90 -3.68
C VAL A 6 -16.50 3.23 -4.57
N ARG A 7 -17.57 2.69 -3.97
CA ARG A 7 -18.70 2.11 -4.71
C ARG A 7 -19.35 3.20 -5.58
N ALA A 8 -19.04 3.18 -6.87
CA ALA A 8 -19.59 4.09 -7.86
C ALA A 8 -20.40 3.31 -8.91
N PRO A 9 -21.48 3.90 -9.47
CA PRO A 9 -22.23 3.31 -10.59
C PRO A 9 -21.37 3.11 -11.85
N ALA A 10 -20.16 3.69 -11.89
CA ALA A 10 -19.18 3.53 -12.97
C ALA A 10 -18.48 2.15 -13.00
N GLY A 11 -18.81 1.22 -12.10
CA GLY A 11 -18.21 -0.13 -12.06
C GLY A 11 -18.13 -0.85 -13.43
N PRO A 12 -19.22 -0.93 -14.21
CA PRO A 12 -19.22 -1.56 -15.53
C PRO A 12 -18.34 -0.81 -16.54
N PHE A 13 -18.37 0.53 -16.50
CA PHE A 13 -17.58 1.37 -17.40
C PHE A 13 -16.08 1.24 -17.14
N LEU A 14 -15.67 1.23 -15.88
CA LEU A 14 -14.27 1.04 -15.50
C LEU A 14 -13.76 -0.36 -15.88
N THR A 15 -14.59 -1.40 -15.74
CA THR A 15 -14.24 -2.76 -16.18
C THR A 15 -14.08 -2.81 -17.70
N ARG A 16 -15.00 -2.22 -18.45
CA ARG A 16 -14.91 -2.12 -19.92
C ARG A 16 -13.61 -1.42 -20.34
N ARG A 17 -13.26 -0.29 -19.72
CA ARG A 17 -12.04 0.46 -20.03
C ARG A 17 -10.75 -0.29 -19.65
N ALA A 18 -10.78 -1.07 -18.58
CA ALA A 18 -9.66 -1.94 -18.20
C ALA A 18 -9.38 -3.01 -19.27
N ILE A 19 -10.44 -3.60 -19.83
CA ILE A 19 -10.35 -4.57 -20.93
C ILE A 19 -9.81 -3.90 -22.20
N GLU A 20 -10.40 -2.76 -22.61
CA GLU A 20 -9.97 -2.02 -23.81
C GLU A 20 -8.49 -1.65 -23.78
N ARG A 21 -7.98 -1.26 -22.60
CA ARG A 21 -6.58 -0.84 -22.42
C ARG A 21 -5.63 -1.95 -22.00
N LYS A 22 -6.10 -3.19 -21.85
CA LYS A 22 -5.33 -4.31 -21.28
C LYS A 22 -4.68 -3.96 -19.93
N ALA A 23 -5.32 -3.09 -19.14
CA ALA A 23 -4.84 -2.58 -17.87
C ALA A 23 -5.67 -3.19 -16.74
N PHE A 24 -5.28 -4.40 -16.30
CA PHE A 24 -5.98 -5.12 -15.25
C PHE A 24 -5.39 -4.80 -13.88
N THR A 25 -6.18 -4.11 -13.07
CA THR A 25 -5.80 -3.78 -11.70
C THR A 25 -6.73 -4.51 -10.74
N ALA A 26 -6.16 -5.20 -9.74
CA ALA A 26 -6.95 -5.73 -8.63
C ALA A 26 -7.63 -4.56 -7.94
N ARG A 27 -8.96 -4.58 -7.88
CA ARG A 27 -9.76 -3.52 -7.26
C ARG A 27 -10.55 -4.07 -6.10
N GLU A 28 -10.49 -3.36 -4.99
CA GLU A 28 -11.30 -3.64 -3.81
C GLU A 28 -12.24 -2.48 -3.54
N GLN A 29 -13.42 -2.74 -3.00
CA GLN A 29 -14.39 -1.68 -2.71
C GLN A 29 -14.23 -1.19 -1.27
N PHE A 30 -14.30 0.13 -1.07
CA PHE A 30 -14.51 0.68 0.27
C PHE A 30 -15.94 0.41 0.70
N ALA A 31 -16.13 -0.27 1.83
CA ALA A 31 -17.44 -0.44 2.43
C ALA A 31 -17.96 0.93 2.91
N SER A 32 -18.96 1.48 2.23
CA SER A 32 -19.57 2.76 2.59
C SER A 32 -20.76 2.59 3.53
N ARG A 33 -20.62 1.78 4.58
CA ARG A 33 -21.66 1.64 5.62
C ARG A 33 -21.34 2.56 6.79
N GLY A 34 -22.36 3.25 7.30
CA GLY A 34 -22.26 4.15 8.45
C GLY A 34 -22.08 5.63 8.11
N ASP A 35 -22.21 6.48 9.14
CA ASP A 35 -22.19 7.93 9.02
C ASP A 35 -20.84 8.46 8.51
N LYS A 36 -20.89 9.57 7.75
CA LYS A 36 -19.71 10.24 7.20
C LYS A 36 -18.69 10.59 8.31
N ALA A 37 -19.19 11.08 9.44
CA ALA A 37 -18.35 11.45 10.59
C ALA A 37 -17.57 10.26 11.18
N VAL A 38 -18.23 9.12 11.35
CA VAL A 38 -17.59 7.89 11.85
C VAL A 38 -16.52 7.43 10.87
N ARG A 39 -16.81 7.48 9.57
CA ARG A 39 -15.85 7.05 8.54
C ARG A 39 -14.61 7.95 8.48
N ALA A 40 -14.71 9.24 8.85
CA ALA A 40 -13.60 10.19 8.90
C ALA A 40 -12.77 10.13 10.19
N GLN A 41 -13.17 9.28 11.15
CA GLN A 41 -12.58 9.24 12.49
C GLN A 41 -11.08 8.96 12.49
N SER A 42 -10.58 8.07 11.63
CA SER A 42 -9.15 7.73 11.56
C SER A 42 -8.30 8.94 11.17
N MET A 43 -8.76 9.71 10.18
CA MET A 43 -8.07 10.93 9.76
C MET A 43 -8.17 12.03 10.83
N ARG A 44 -9.33 12.18 11.49
CA ARG A 44 -9.50 13.12 12.59
C ARG A 44 -8.54 12.84 13.75
N GLY A 45 -8.40 11.57 14.16
CA GLY A 45 -7.44 11.16 15.17
C GLY A 45 -6.00 11.43 14.75
N ARG A 46 -5.64 11.13 13.49
CA ARG A 46 -4.32 11.41 12.92
C ARG A 46 -3.98 12.90 12.96
N MET A 47 -4.91 13.75 12.55
CA MET A 47 -4.75 15.22 12.57
C MET A 47 -4.60 15.75 13.99
N ALA A 48 -5.30 15.17 14.97
CA ALA A 48 -5.17 15.56 16.37
C ALA A 48 -3.79 15.19 16.97
N MET A 49 -3.21 14.06 16.56
CA MET A 49 -1.92 13.59 17.10
C MET A 49 -0.70 14.17 16.38
N LEU A 50 -0.73 14.23 15.05
CA LEU A 50 0.45 14.53 14.22
C LEU A 50 0.24 15.73 13.29
N GLY A 51 -0.95 16.33 13.32
CA GLY A 51 -1.31 17.41 12.40
C GLY A 51 -1.52 16.94 10.96
N LEU A 52 -1.75 17.93 10.09
CA LEU A 52 -1.80 17.77 8.64
C LEU A 52 -0.79 18.74 8.02
N TYR A 53 0.24 18.19 7.37
CA TYR A 53 1.23 19.02 6.70
C TYR A 53 0.75 19.40 5.31
N VAL A 54 0.71 20.71 5.06
CA VAL A 54 0.30 21.31 3.78
C VAL A 54 1.33 22.35 3.36
N ARG A 55 1.53 22.50 2.06
CA ARG A 55 2.44 23.53 1.52
C ARG A 55 1.88 24.92 1.82
N GLN A 56 2.71 25.78 2.41
CA GLN A 56 2.34 27.18 2.67
C GLN A 56 2.05 27.93 1.37
N GLY A 57 1.04 28.82 1.41
CA GLY A 57 0.63 29.62 0.25
C GLY A 57 -0.19 28.86 -0.80
N SER A 58 -0.69 27.67 -0.49
CA SER A 58 -1.59 26.94 -1.39
C SER A 58 -2.95 27.67 -1.48
N PRO A 59 -3.45 28.00 -2.69
CA PRO A 59 -4.69 28.78 -2.85
C PRO A 59 -5.93 28.03 -2.33
N TRP A 60 -5.94 26.69 -2.42
CA TRP A 60 -7.03 25.82 -1.97
C TRP A 60 -7.07 25.61 -0.45
N LEU A 61 -6.06 26.10 0.30
CA LEU A 61 -5.97 25.82 1.74
C LEU A 61 -7.08 26.52 2.54
N ALA A 62 -7.51 27.70 2.12
CA ALA A 62 -8.59 28.43 2.78
C ALA A 62 -9.92 27.66 2.68
N ASP A 63 -10.23 27.15 1.48
CA ASP A 63 -11.43 26.37 1.21
C ASP A 63 -11.38 25.03 1.97
N LEU A 64 -10.25 24.34 1.92
CA LEU A 64 -10.04 23.10 2.68
C LEU A 64 -10.24 23.31 4.19
N ARG A 65 -9.74 24.42 4.74
CA ARG A 65 -9.90 24.74 6.17
C ARG A 65 -11.35 25.02 6.51
N SER A 66 -12.06 25.77 5.67
CA SER A 66 -13.50 26.04 5.86
C SER A 66 -14.32 24.75 5.85
N GLU A 67 -14.02 23.85 4.91
CA GLU A 67 -14.68 22.55 4.78
C GLU A 67 -14.42 21.64 5.99
N LEU A 68 -13.16 21.56 6.44
CA LEU A 68 -12.76 20.77 7.62
C LEU A 68 -13.46 21.24 8.91
N LEU A 69 -13.67 22.55 9.07
CA LEU A 69 -14.34 23.12 10.24
C LEU A 69 -15.87 22.95 10.21
N SER A 70 -16.45 22.89 9.01
CA SER A 70 -17.90 22.79 8.82
C SER A 70 -18.41 21.35 8.76
N PHE A 71 -17.51 20.37 8.62
CA PHE A 71 -17.83 18.95 8.57
C PHE A 71 -18.42 18.44 9.89
N PRO A 72 -19.48 17.61 9.90
CA PRO A 72 -20.11 16.91 8.77
C PRO A 72 -21.35 17.60 8.17
N ALA A 73 -21.71 18.79 8.64
CA ALA A 73 -22.96 19.47 8.29
C ALA A 73 -22.81 20.52 7.17
N GLY A 74 -21.59 20.77 6.71
CA GLY A 74 -21.30 21.71 5.63
C GLY A 74 -21.91 21.31 4.30
N LEU A 75 -22.07 22.30 3.41
CA LEU A 75 -22.58 22.10 2.04
C LEU A 75 -21.66 21.21 1.20
N HIS A 76 -20.34 21.33 1.43
CA HIS A 76 -19.30 20.60 0.71
C HIS A 76 -18.60 19.62 1.65
N ASP A 77 -18.31 18.42 1.15
CA ASP A 77 -17.58 17.38 1.88
C ASP A 77 -16.57 16.61 1.02
N ASP A 78 -16.37 17.01 -0.24
CA ASP A 78 -15.54 16.30 -1.21
C ASP A 78 -14.06 16.20 -0.80
N GLN A 79 -13.48 17.30 -0.29
CA GLN A 79 -12.07 17.34 0.12
C GLN A 79 -11.88 16.56 1.42
N VAL A 80 -12.82 16.68 2.35
CA VAL A 80 -12.80 15.92 3.60
C VAL A 80 -12.99 14.43 3.34
N ASP A 81 -13.83 14.05 2.37
CA ASP A 81 -14.02 12.65 1.97
C ASP A 81 -12.79 12.06 1.30
N ALA A 82 -12.04 12.84 0.51
CA ALA A 82 -10.76 12.43 -0.05
C ALA A 82 -9.74 12.15 1.07
N LEU A 83 -9.60 13.05 2.05
CA LEU A 83 -8.71 12.87 3.20
C LEU A 83 -9.12 11.68 4.07
N ARG A 84 -10.42 11.50 4.26
CA ARG A 84 -10.99 10.35 4.96
C ARG A 84 -10.56 9.03 4.33
N LEU A 85 -10.60 8.92 3.00
CA LEU A 85 -10.16 7.70 2.32
C LEU A 85 -8.67 7.44 2.60
N VAL A 86 -7.81 8.46 2.51
CA VAL A 86 -6.39 8.32 2.86
C VAL A 86 -6.22 7.80 4.28
N GLY A 87 -6.96 8.35 5.26
CA GLY A 87 -7.00 7.86 6.63
C GLY A 87 -7.32 6.37 6.74
N GLN A 88 -8.30 5.88 5.97
CA GLN A 88 -8.68 4.45 5.95
C GLN A 88 -7.66 3.56 5.24
N LEU A 89 -6.88 4.10 4.30
CA LEU A 89 -5.77 3.35 3.70
C LEU A 89 -4.55 3.28 4.63
N LEU A 90 -4.27 4.35 5.38
CA LEU A 90 -3.06 4.44 6.21
C LEU A 90 -2.92 3.27 7.19
N ASP A 91 -4.03 2.84 7.81
CA ASP A 91 -4.05 1.69 8.73
C ASP A 91 -3.65 0.36 8.07
N ARG A 92 -3.64 0.30 6.72
CA ARG A 92 -3.39 -0.91 5.93
C ARG A 92 -2.12 -0.82 5.09
N ILE A 93 -1.42 0.31 5.12
CA ILE A 93 -0.14 0.48 4.41
C ILE A 93 0.95 -0.12 5.31
N ASN A 94 1.38 -1.34 4.99
CA ASN A 94 2.61 -1.89 5.55
C ASN A 94 3.82 -1.31 4.82
N ALA A 95 4.88 -1.00 5.57
CA ALA A 95 6.17 -0.70 4.98
C ALA A 95 6.63 -1.88 4.12
N GLY A 96 7.02 -1.61 2.88
CA GLY A 96 7.54 -2.63 1.97
C GLY A 96 8.73 -3.33 2.62
N ARG A 97 8.69 -4.67 2.70
CA ARG A 97 9.83 -5.45 3.18
C ARG A 97 10.94 -5.29 2.15
N GLN A 98 12.11 -4.80 2.56
CA GLN A 98 13.27 -4.82 1.66
C GLN A 98 13.55 -6.28 1.27
N PRO A 99 13.85 -6.55 -0.02
CA PRO A 99 14.26 -7.88 -0.42
C PRO A 99 15.48 -8.25 0.43
N GLN A 100 15.43 -9.41 1.10
CA GLN A 100 16.63 -9.90 1.77
C GLN A 100 17.69 -10.08 0.69
N PRO A 101 18.93 -9.63 0.93
CA PRO A 101 20.04 -9.95 0.03
C PRO A 101 20.03 -11.46 -0.20
N PRO A 102 20.19 -11.93 -1.45
CA PRO A 102 20.25 -13.36 -1.69
C PRO A 102 21.31 -13.94 -0.76
N GLU A 103 20.92 -14.91 0.05
CA GLU A 103 21.88 -15.70 0.82
C GLU A 103 22.86 -16.24 -0.22
N LEU A 104 24.11 -15.79 -0.14
CA LEU A 104 25.15 -16.26 -1.04
C LEU A 104 25.12 -17.77 -0.96
N ALA A 105 24.70 -18.44 -2.04
CA ALA A 105 24.76 -19.88 -2.13
C ALA A 105 26.20 -20.24 -1.78
N ARG A 106 26.39 -20.81 -0.60
CA ARG A 106 27.69 -21.36 -0.20
C ARG A 106 27.89 -22.52 -1.17
N HIS A 107 28.49 -22.24 -2.32
CA HIS A 107 29.12 -23.28 -3.10
C HIS A 107 30.10 -23.93 -2.13
N GLU A 108 29.84 -25.19 -1.79
CA GLU A 108 30.72 -25.99 -0.96
C GLU A 108 32.12 -25.87 -1.54
N ALA A 109 32.93 -25.05 -0.89
CA ALA A 109 34.25 -24.71 -1.36
C ALA A 109 35.08 -25.98 -1.23
N TYR A 110 35.50 -26.53 -2.37
CA TYR A 110 36.63 -27.44 -2.51
C TYR A 110 36.69 -28.59 -1.49
N ARG A 111 36.27 -29.79 -1.91
CA ARG A 111 36.65 -31.01 -1.19
C ARG A 111 38.15 -31.24 -1.44
N PRO A 112 39.03 -31.15 -0.42
CA PRO A 112 40.44 -31.40 -0.62
C PRO A 112 40.66 -32.86 -1.03
N ALA A 113 41.54 -33.08 -2.01
CA ALA A 113 41.88 -34.40 -2.55
C ALA A 113 42.54 -35.37 -1.53
N SER A 114 42.56 -35.02 -0.25
CA SER A 114 43.10 -35.82 0.85
C SER A 114 42.08 -36.79 1.45
N GLU A 115 40.79 -36.70 1.11
CA GLU A 115 39.79 -37.71 1.51
C GLU A 115 39.79 -38.88 0.52
N VAL A 116 40.57 -39.90 0.88
CA VAL A 116 40.56 -41.29 0.40
C VAL A 116 41.05 -41.51 -1.04
N MET A 117 42.37 -41.66 -1.18
CA MET A 117 42.90 -42.66 -2.09
C MET A 117 42.99 -43.98 -1.30
N PRO A 118 42.31 -45.06 -1.70
CA PRO A 118 42.58 -46.37 -1.15
C PRO A 118 44.05 -46.72 -1.42
N ASP A 119 44.76 -47.01 -0.34
CA ASP A 119 46.16 -47.40 -0.34
C ASP A 119 46.33 -48.75 -1.07
N ASP A 120 47.27 -48.78 -2.02
CA ASP A 120 47.96 -49.99 -2.50
C ASP A 120 47.17 -51.18 -3.13
N ASP A 121 46.29 -50.93 -4.11
CA ASP A 121 45.71 -52.00 -4.97
C ASP A 121 46.51 -52.29 -6.26
N TRP A 122 47.82 -52.05 -6.25
CA TRP A 122 48.72 -52.33 -7.39
C TRP A 122 49.87 -53.28 -7.05
N LYS A 123 49.92 -53.79 -5.81
CA LYS A 123 50.89 -54.78 -5.35
C LYS A 123 50.20 -56.04 -4.79
N THR A 124 49.72 -56.89 -5.68
CA THR A 124 49.64 -58.34 -5.41
C THR A 124 49.91 -59.10 -6.70
N LEU A 125 50.87 -60.03 -6.59
CA LEU A 125 51.32 -61.03 -7.57
C LEU A 125 50.19 -61.96 -8.04
#